data_AF-V9W577-F1
#
_entry.id   AF-V9W577-F1
#
_cell.length_a   1.000
_cell.length_b   1.000
_cell.length_c   1.000
_cell.angle_alpha   90.00
_cell.angle_beta   90.00
_cell.angle_gamma   90.00
#
_symmetry.space_group_name_H-M   'P 1'
#
loop_
_entity.id
_entity.type
_entity.pdbx_description
1 polymer ?
#
loop_
_entity_poly.entity_id
_entity_poly.type
_entity_poly.pdbx_seq_one_letter_code
_entity_poly.pdbx_strand_id
1 'polypeptide(L)' 'MEEQIRNDILHQAINQLKPKYRQIIIEFYFQEKPYKEIAQRLGLSQQALAQTLFRARKKLLHYFSKKWGRQTP' A
#
# COMPACT_ATOMS: atom_id res chain seq x y z
N MET A 1 3.03 -22.34 5.96
CA MET A 1 3.75 -22.19 4.68
C MET A 1 3.04 -21.19 3.77
N GLU A 2 1.76 -21.37 3.45
CA GLU A 2 1.00 -20.45 2.58
C GLU A 2 0.91 -19.01 3.11
N GLU A 3 0.76 -18.83 4.42
CA GLU A 3 0.71 -17.50 5.05
C GLU A 3 2.02 -16.73 4.91
N GLN A 4 3.16 -17.41 5.06
CA GLN A 4 4.49 -16.82 4.89
C GLN A 4 4.69 -16.38 3.42
N ILE A 5 4.35 -17.24 2.46
CA ILE A 5 4.41 -16.93 1.03
C ILE A 5 3.54 -15.71 0.70
N ARG A 6 2.32 -15.64 1.26
CA ARG A 6 1.42 -14.51 1.08
C ARG A 6 2.01 -13.21 1.63
N ASN A 7 2.60 -13.25 2.83
CA ASN A 7 3.26 -12.10 3.43
C ASN A 7 4.46 -11.63 2.59
N ASP A 8 5.30 -12.54 2.11
CA ASP A 8 6.43 -12.20 1.24
C ASP A 8 5.96 -11.53 -0.06
N ILE A 9 4.93 -12.08 -0.70
CA ILE A 9 4.34 -11.47 -1.90
C ILE A 9 3.79 -10.08 -1.60
N LEU A 10 3.13 -9.89 -0.45
CA LEU A 10 2.63 -8.60 -0.01
C LEU A 10 3.76 -7.58 0.19
N HIS A 11 4.82 -7.96 0.92
CA HIS A 11 5.99 -7.11 1.11
C HIS A 11 6.64 -6.73 -0.22
N GLN A 12 6.79 -7.68 -1.14
CA GLN A 12 7.30 -7.40 -2.48
C GLN A 12 6.37 -6.48 -3.28
N ALA A 13 5.06 -6.62 -3.16
CA ALA A 13 4.08 -5.76 -3.83
C ALA A 13 4.12 -4.33 -3.28
N ILE A 14 4.27 -4.16 -1.96
CA ILE A 14 4.48 -2.86 -1.30
C ILE A 14 5.78 -2.22 -1.78
N ASN A 15 6.85 -3.01 -1.94
CA ASN A 15 8.12 -2.52 -2.47
C ASN A 15 8.05 -2.07 -3.93
N GLN A 16 7.09 -2.54 -4.73
CA GLN A 16 6.87 -2.06 -6.09
C GLN A 16 6.07 -0.75 -6.17
N LEU A 17 5.45 -0.32 -5.06
CA LEU A 17 4.77 0.97 -5.03
C LEU A 17 5.76 2.13 -5.14
N LYS A 18 5.32 3.21 -5.81
CA LYS A 18 6.03 4.50 -5.78
C LYS A 18 6.22 4.95 -4.32
N PRO A 19 7.31 5.66 -3.97
CA PRO A 19 7.61 6.05 -2.59
C PRO A 19 6.44 6.70 -1.86
N LYS A 20 5.75 7.65 -2.52
CA LYS A 20 4.56 8.31 -1.97
C LYS A 20 3.42 7.35 -1.62
N TYR A 21 3.14 6.36 -2.48
CA TYR A 21 2.09 5.36 -2.24
C TYR A 21 2.49 4.40 -1.12
N ARG A 22 3.76 3.95 -1.14
CA ARG A 22 4.31 3.08 -0.09
C ARG A 22 4.19 3.75 1.27
N GLN A 23 4.62 5.01 1.38
CA GLN A 23 4.58 5.76 2.62
C GLN A 23 3.15 5.89 3.15
N ILE A 24 2.18 6.27 2.31
CA ILE A 24 0.78 6.39 2.73
C ILE A 24 0.21 5.04 3.21
N ILE A 25 0.55 3.94 2.53
CA ILE A 25 0.14 2.59 2.95
C ILE A 25 0.75 2.21 4.30
N ILE A 26 2.05 2.46 4.50
CA ILE A 26 2.74 2.19 5.76
C ILE A 26 2.14 3.01 6.91
N GLU A 27 2.02 4.33 6.72
CA GLU A 27 1.50 5.22 7.77
C GLU A 27 0.05 4.90 8.12
N PHE A 28 -0.79 4.54 7.14
CA PHE A 28 -2.19 4.22 7.39
C PHE A 28 -2.42 2.83 7.98
N TYR A 29 -1.82 1.78 7.42
CA TYR A 29 -2.13 0.39 7.80
C TYR A 29 -1.20 -0.20 8.85
N PHE A 30 0.06 0.25 8.90
CA PHE A 30 1.06 -0.32 9.82
C PHE A 30 1.29 0.58 11.04
N GLN A 31 1.13 1.89 10.88
CA GLN A 31 1.26 2.85 11.97
C GLN A 31 -0.10 3.38 12.47
N GLU A 32 -1.20 2.94 11.85
CA GLU A 32 -2.58 3.28 12.23
C GLU A 32 -2.85 4.78 12.37
N LYS A 33 -2.10 5.60 11.61
CA LYS A 33 -2.22 7.05 11.73
C LYS A 33 -3.51 7.57 11.13
N PRO A 34 -4.13 8.59 11.74
CA PRO A 34 -5.34 9.19 11.22
C PRO A 34 -5.04 9.96 9.93
N TYR A 35 -6.03 10.01 9.04
CA TYR A 35 -5.98 10.74 7.78
C TYR A 35 -5.48 12.18 7.91
N LYS A 36 -5.92 12.88 8.96
CA LYS A 36 -5.52 14.27 9.22
C LYS A 36 -4.00 14.40 9.46
N GLU A 37 -3.42 13.51 10.25
CA GLU A 37 -1.98 13.56 10.57
C GLU A 37 -1.13 13.26 9.33
N ILE A 38 -1.50 12.21 8.58
CA ILE A 38 -0.78 11.84 7.36
C ILE A 38 -0.87 12.96 6.32
N ALA A 39 -2.05 13.58 6.17
CA ALA A 39 -2.26 14.67 5.22
C ALA A 39 -1.41 15.89 5.59
N GLN A 40 -1.41 16.28 6.86
CA GLN A 40 -0.60 17.38 7.37
C GLN A 40 0.90 17.13 7.18
N ARG A 41 1.38 15.93 7.55
CA ARG A 41 2.79 15.53 7.39
C ARG A 41 3.26 15.58 5.93
N LEU A 42 2.38 15.22 4.99
CA LEU A 42 2.68 15.18 3.56
C LEU A 42 2.40 16.49 2.82
N GLY A 43 1.91 17.53 3.51
CA GLY A 43 1.50 18.79 2.88
C GLY A 43 0.33 18.63 1.89
N LEU A 44 -0.60 17.72 2.18
CA LEU A 44 -1.77 17.41 1.35
C LEU A 44 -3.08 17.82 2.05
N SER A 45 -4.12 18.06 1.27
CA SER A 45 -5.48 18.04 1.82
C SER A 45 -5.90 16.60 2.15
N GLN A 46 -6.84 16.43 3.10
CA GLN A 46 -7.38 15.09 3.42
C GLN A 46 -8.04 14.44 2.18
N GLN A 47 -8.67 15.25 1.31
CA GLN A 47 -9.24 14.77 0.05
C GLN A 47 -8.16 14.29 -0.93
N ALA A 48 -7.04 15.01 -1.06
CA ALA A 48 -5.92 14.57 -1.88
C ALA A 48 -5.27 13.30 -1.32
N LEU A 49 -5.18 13.19 0.02
CA LEU A 49 -4.72 11.96 0.67
C LEU A 49 -5.67 10.79 0.36
N ALA A 50 -6.99 10.97 0.44
CA ALA A 50 -7.97 9.91 0.17
C ALA A 50 -7.88 9.40 -1.27
N GLN A 51 -7.80 10.31 -2.23
CA GLN A 51 -7.59 9.95 -3.64
C GLN A 51 -6.26 9.22 -3.84
N THR A 52 -5.21 9.66 -3.15
CA THR A 52 -3.88 9.05 -3.25
C THR A 52 -3.88 7.64 -2.64
N LEU A 53 -4.49 7.46 -1.46
CA LEU A 53 -4.62 6.14 -0.81
C LEU A 53 -5.45 5.18 -1.67
N PHE A 54 -6.54 5.65 -2.28
CA PHE A 54 -7.34 4.85 -3.20
C PHE A 54 -6.51 4.35 -4.39
N ARG A 55 -5.73 5.23 -5.03
CA ARG A 55 -4.82 4.86 -6.12
C ARG A 55 -3.71 3.91 -5.66
N ALA A 56 -3.16 4.14 -4.46
CA ALA A 56 -2.16 3.28 -3.85
C ALA A 56 -2.69 1.85 -3.64
N ARG A 57 -3.92 1.70 -3.09
CA ARG A 57 -4.60 0.41 -2.91
C ARG A 57 -4.79 -0.32 -4.24
N LYS A 58 -5.27 0.37 -5.28
CA LYS A 58 -5.41 -0.23 -6.63
C LYS A 58 -4.08 -0.73 -7.19
N LYS A 59 -3.00 0.05 -7.02
CA LYS A 59 -1.67 -0.37 -7.46
C LYS A 59 -1.12 -1.53 -6.64
N LEU A 60 -1.35 -1.52 -5.33
CA LEU A 60 -0.94 -2.62 -4.46
C LEU A 60 -1.64 -3.92 -4.86
N LEU A 61 -2.95 -3.88 -5.06
CA LEU A 61 -3.73 -5.03 -5.55
C LEU A 61 -3.19 -5.52 -6.90
N HIS A 62 -2.93 -4.63 -7.85
CA HIS A 62 -2.37 -5.02 -9.15
C HIS A 62 -1.03 -5.75 -9.00
N TYR A 63 -0.10 -5.24 -8.20
CA TYR A 63 1.20 -5.88 -7.99
C TYR A 63 1.08 -7.20 -7.22
N PHE A 64 0.19 -7.25 -6.24
CA PHE A 64 -0.09 -8.45 -5.46
C PHE A 64 -0.69 -9.53 -6.35
N SER A 65 -1.79 -9.28 -7.04
CA SER A 65 -2.46 -10.24 -7.94
C SER A 65 -1.52 -10.73 -9.05
N LYS A 66 -0.71 -9.84 -9.63
CA LYS A 66 0.27 -10.22 -10.66
C LYS A 66 1.35 -11.18 -10.13
N LYS A 67 1.72 -11.06 -8.86
CA LYS A 67 2.70 -11.96 -8.21
C LYS A 67 2.04 -13.24 -7.71
N TRP A 68 0.88 -13.12 -7.08
CA TRP A 68 0.09 -14.23 -6.55
C TRP A 68 -0.32 -15.20 -7.66
N GLY A 69 -0.91 -14.69 -8.75
CA GLY A 69 -1.32 -15.52 -9.90
C GLY A 69 -0.16 -16.09 -10.73
N ARG A 70 1.09 -15.71 -10.45
CA ARG A 70 2.29 -16.35 -11.02
C ARG A 70 2.88 -17.43 -10.11
N GLN A 71 2.46 -17.50 -8.86
CA GLN A 71 2.97 -18.44 -7.85
C GLN A 71 1.95 -19.52 -7.46
N THR A 72 0.70 -19.42 -7.91
CA THR A 72 -0.28 -20.51 -7.85
C THR A 72 -0.05 -21.48 -9.01
N PRO A 73 0.13 -22.79 -8.74
CA PRO A 73 0.14 -23.83 -9.77
C PRO A 73 -1.14 -23.87 -10.60
#